data_AF-A0A315X9F5-F1
#
_entry.id   AF-A0A315X9F5-F1
#
_cell.length_a   1.000
_cell.length_b   1.000
_cell.length_c   1.000
_cell.angle_alpha   90.00
_cell.angle_beta   90.00
_cell.angle_gamma   90.00
#
_symmetry.space_group_name_H-M   'P 1'
#
loop_
_entity.id
_entity.type
_entity.pdbx_description
1 polymer ?
#
loop_
_entity_poly.entity_id
_entity_poly.type
_entity_poly.pdbx_seq_one_letter_code
_entity_poly.pdbx_strand_id
1 'polypeptide(L)'
;MNKALWGLLLLSLLGTARCANADFAAAIGGMPFVGPMVVPQPTTPAYLEAIGTPAPAALPEVDFAVWFAEDPAPNAAASETWQQMDLVAVAGATESGWAEVCKKAGAAAGADRAAAPLPGALACSSDATVTQMQRFALELLGLRAAVGLWMRGDRPIAAIQARQGQVRITCSAHVIARQGPGENPWTQACALALDGSYLAGDGPATLDAVIAAYVAAAGEIARLDPEVDAEPGYFGAAAP
;
A
#
# COMPACT_ATOMS: atom_id res chain seq x y z
N MET A 1 42.42 -15.36 -24.22
CA MET A 1 40.96 -15.43 -23.98
C MET A 1 40.71 -15.31 -22.49
N ASN A 2 40.12 -14.19 -22.07
CA ASN A 2 40.25 -13.65 -20.72
C ASN A 2 39.39 -14.40 -19.69
N LYS A 3 40.07 -15.05 -18.73
CA LYS A 3 39.49 -15.73 -17.55
C LYS A 3 38.63 -14.80 -16.68
N ALA A 4 38.88 -13.49 -16.74
CA ALA A 4 38.08 -12.46 -16.06
C ALA A 4 36.65 -12.34 -16.61
N LEU A 5 36.42 -12.62 -17.90
CA LEU A 5 35.09 -12.56 -18.51
C LEU A 5 34.20 -13.73 -18.07
N TRP A 6 34.82 -14.90 -17.84
CA TRP A 6 34.14 -16.09 -17.33
C TRP A 6 33.75 -15.96 -15.85
N GLY A 7 34.59 -15.30 -15.04
CA GLY A 7 34.28 -15.03 -13.63
C GLY A 7 33.05 -14.12 -13.46
N LEU A 8 32.92 -13.09 -14.30
CA LEU A 8 31.78 -12.17 -14.30
C LEU A 8 30.47 -12.83 -14.75
N LEU A 9 30.54 -13.75 -15.72
CA LEU A 9 29.39 -14.56 -16.18
C LEU A 9 28.93 -15.58 -15.13
N LEU A 10 29.86 -16.17 -14.37
CA LEU A 10 29.51 -17.09 -13.28
C LEU A 10 28.90 -16.36 -12.09
N LEU A 11 29.39 -15.16 -11.76
CA LEU A 11 28.83 -14.34 -10.67
C LEU A 11 27.44 -13.78 -10.99
N SER A 12 27.13 -13.47 -12.25
CA SER A 12 25.78 -13.05 -12.64
C SER A 12 24.77 -14.19 -12.63
N LEU A 13 25.19 -15.42 -12.96
CA LEU A 13 24.35 -16.63 -12.90
C LEU A 13 24.11 -17.15 -11.47
N LEU A 14 25.04 -16.91 -10.53
CA LEU A 14 24.87 -17.25 -9.11
C LEU A 14 23.99 -16.24 -8.35
N GLY A 15 23.82 -15.02 -8.87
CA GLY A 15 22.95 -13.99 -8.30
C GLY A 15 21.45 -14.25 -8.48
N THR A 16 21.06 -14.97 -9.54
CA THR A 16 19.65 -15.30 -9.82
C THR A 16 19.16 -16.57 -9.12
N ALA A 17 20.06 -17.41 -8.58
CA ALA A 17 19.70 -18.69 -7.97
C ALA A 17 19.22 -18.58 -6.51
N ARG A 18 19.38 -17.42 -5.84
CA ARG A 18 18.92 -17.21 -4.45
C ARG A 18 17.47 -16.75 -4.32
N CYS A 19 16.81 -16.39 -5.43
CA CYS A 19 15.37 -16.02 -5.40
C CYS A 19 14.44 -17.18 -5.80
N ALA A 20 14.96 -18.38 -6.07
CA ALA A 20 14.16 -19.50 -6.59
C ALA A 20 14.11 -20.76 -5.71
N ASN A 21 14.86 -20.84 -4.60
CA ASN A 21 15.05 -22.11 -3.87
C ASN A 21 14.88 -22.01 -2.34
N ALA A 22 13.91 -21.24 -1.84
CA ALA A 22 13.48 -21.36 -0.44
C ALA A 22 12.25 -22.28 -0.28
N ASP A 23 11.38 -22.41 -1.29
CA ASP A 23 10.07 -23.08 -1.10
C ASP A 23 9.91 -24.46 -1.75
N PHE A 24 10.88 -24.97 -2.52
CA PHE A 24 10.74 -26.28 -3.17
C PHE A 24 11.28 -27.47 -2.36
N ALA A 25 12.15 -27.25 -1.36
CA ALA A 25 12.77 -28.35 -0.60
C ALA A 25 11.89 -28.92 0.52
N ALA A 26 10.82 -28.21 0.93
CA ALA A 26 9.89 -28.68 1.95
C ALA A 26 8.71 -29.52 1.40
N ALA A 27 8.51 -29.55 0.07
CA ALA A 27 7.29 -30.09 -0.53
C ALA A 27 7.42 -31.51 -1.11
N ILE A 28 8.61 -32.12 -1.17
CA ILE A 28 8.81 -33.46 -1.79
C ILE A 28 9.49 -34.42 -0.81
N GLY A 29 8.99 -34.43 0.43
CA GLY A 29 9.47 -35.28 1.52
C GLY A 29 8.43 -36.29 2.00
N GLY A 30 7.72 -36.96 1.09
CA GLY A 30 7.02 -38.20 1.44
C GLY A 30 5.61 -38.37 0.87
N MET A 31 5.41 -39.58 0.31
CA MET A 31 4.13 -40.28 0.08
C MET A 31 3.43 -40.07 -1.29
N PRO A 32 2.59 -41.03 -1.73
CA PRO A 32 2.96 -41.98 -2.77
C PRO A 32 2.12 -41.77 -4.05
N PHE A 33 2.55 -42.39 -5.14
CA PHE A 33 1.84 -42.40 -6.43
C PHE A 33 0.37 -42.84 -6.28
N VAL A 34 -0.56 -41.96 -6.65
CA VAL A 34 -1.96 -42.29 -6.96
C VAL A 34 -2.23 -41.80 -8.38
N GLY A 35 -2.89 -42.64 -9.20
CA GLY A 35 -3.06 -42.47 -10.66
C GLY A 35 -3.81 -41.21 -11.10
N PRO A 36 -4.04 -41.04 -12.43
CA PRO A 36 -4.37 -39.75 -13.02
C PRO A 36 -5.76 -39.28 -12.58
N MET A 37 -5.81 -38.41 -11.57
CA MET A 37 -6.96 -37.57 -11.37
C MET A 37 -6.99 -36.57 -12.52
N VAL A 38 -8.04 -36.64 -13.34
CA VAL A 38 -8.39 -35.57 -14.27
C VAL A 38 -8.77 -34.37 -13.41
N VAL A 39 -7.76 -33.57 -13.06
CA VAL A 39 -7.97 -32.26 -12.46
C VAL A 39 -8.60 -31.40 -13.55
N PRO A 40 -9.78 -30.79 -13.32
CA PRO A 40 -10.30 -29.82 -14.26
C PRO A 40 -9.24 -28.74 -14.45
N GLN A 41 -8.85 -28.50 -15.70
CA GLN A 41 -7.87 -27.46 -16.03
C GLN A 41 -8.35 -26.15 -15.38
N PRO A 42 -7.52 -25.49 -14.55
CA PRO A 42 -7.86 -24.17 -14.05
C PRO A 42 -8.11 -23.27 -15.26
N THR A 43 -9.25 -22.58 -15.28
CA THR A 43 -9.66 -21.66 -16.35
C THR A 43 -8.71 -20.46 -16.49
N THR A 44 -7.75 -20.34 -15.59
CA THR A 44 -6.78 -19.26 -15.52
C THR A 44 -5.38 -19.86 -15.66
N PRO A 45 -4.60 -19.50 -16.70
CA PRO A 45 -3.23 -19.99 -16.86
C PRO A 45 -2.36 -19.70 -15.62
N ALA A 46 -1.53 -20.66 -15.22
CA ALA A 46 -0.67 -20.56 -14.02
C ALA A 46 0.25 -19.33 -13.99
N TYR A 47 0.57 -18.74 -15.16
CA TYR A 47 1.36 -17.49 -15.20
C TYR A 47 0.59 -16.27 -14.69
N LEU A 48 -0.74 -16.29 -14.65
CA LEU A 48 -1.57 -15.24 -14.05
C LEU A 48 -1.66 -15.38 -12.52
N GLU A 49 -1.49 -16.59 -11.97
CA GLU A 49 -1.36 -16.79 -10.51
C GLU A 49 -0.05 -16.21 -9.98
N ALA A 50 1.03 -16.25 -10.77
CA ALA A 50 2.34 -15.72 -10.42
C ALA A 50 2.44 -14.18 -10.41
N ILE A 51 1.48 -13.48 -11.05
CA ILE A 51 1.44 -12.01 -11.13
C ILE A 51 0.68 -11.41 -9.93
N GLY A 52 0.04 -12.25 -9.11
CA GLY A 52 -0.98 -11.81 -8.16
C GLY A 52 -2.28 -11.47 -8.88
N THR A 53 -3.39 -11.44 -8.13
CA THR A 53 -4.68 -11.05 -8.71
C THR A 53 -4.57 -9.61 -9.23
N PRO A 54 -4.83 -9.36 -10.53
CA PRO A 54 -4.80 -8.00 -11.06
C PRO A 54 -5.79 -7.12 -10.29
N ALA A 55 -5.44 -5.86 -10.11
CA ALA A 55 -6.32 -4.90 -9.45
C ALA A 55 -7.69 -4.88 -10.17
N PRO A 56 -8.81 -4.87 -9.42
CA PRO A 56 -10.13 -4.87 -10.02
C PRO A 56 -10.32 -3.65 -10.93
N ALA A 57 -11.03 -3.84 -12.05
CA ALA A 57 -11.27 -2.78 -13.04
C ALA A 57 -12.19 -1.66 -12.54
N ALA A 58 -12.92 -1.89 -11.45
CA ALA A 58 -13.74 -0.90 -10.77
C ALA A 58 -13.55 -1.02 -9.26
N LEU A 59 -13.45 0.12 -8.57
CA LEU A 59 -13.39 0.13 -7.12
C LEU A 59 -14.71 -0.39 -6.50
N PRO A 60 -14.65 -1.08 -5.35
CA PRO A 60 -15.86 -1.36 -4.58
C PRO A 60 -16.64 -0.07 -4.29
N GLU A 61 -17.93 -0.21 -3.98
CA GLU A 61 -18.68 0.90 -3.42
C GLU A 61 -18.09 1.19 -2.04
N VAL A 62 -17.44 2.34 -1.92
CA VAL A 62 -16.60 2.71 -0.78
C VAL A 62 -17.19 3.98 -0.20
N ASP A 63 -17.48 3.94 1.10
CA ASP A 63 -17.85 5.12 1.85
C ASP A 63 -16.63 5.62 2.64
N PHE A 64 -15.92 6.59 2.04
CA PHE A 64 -14.77 7.22 2.68
C PHE A 64 -15.15 7.97 3.96
N ALA A 65 -16.39 8.48 4.07
CA ALA A 65 -16.84 9.14 5.29
C ALA A 65 -16.95 8.14 6.45
N VAL A 66 -17.36 6.89 6.19
CA VAL A 66 -17.39 5.82 7.19
C VAL A 66 -15.99 5.42 7.65
N TRP A 67 -14.99 5.42 6.76
CA TRP A 67 -13.61 5.02 7.09
C TRP A 67 -12.85 6.02 7.97
N PHE A 68 -13.31 7.27 7.96
CA PHE A 68 -12.71 8.40 8.66
C PHE A 68 -13.68 9.07 9.65
N ALA A 69 -14.81 8.43 9.95
CA ALA A 69 -15.71 8.87 11.00
C ALA A 69 -15.00 8.88 12.37
N GLU A 70 -15.38 9.80 13.25
CA GLU A 70 -14.75 10.00 14.58
C GLU A 70 -14.89 8.79 15.52
N ASP A 71 -15.78 7.84 15.24
CA ASP A 71 -15.98 6.56 15.95
C ASP A 71 -16.60 5.55 14.94
N PRO A 72 -16.27 4.25 14.95
CA PRO A 72 -15.94 3.43 16.11
C PRO A 72 -14.44 3.11 16.18
N ALA A 73 -13.94 2.84 17.40
CA ALA A 73 -12.64 2.21 17.66
C ALA A 73 -12.19 1.37 16.44
N PRO A 74 -11.12 1.75 15.71
CA PRO A 74 -10.74 1.12 14.44
C PRO A 74 -10.71 -0.42 14.55
N ASN A 75 -10.32 -0.95 15.70
CA ASN A 75 -10.35 -2.37 16.07
C ASN A 75 -11.71 -3.08 15.96
N ALA A 76 -12.83 -2.33 15.93
CA ALA A 76 -14.20 -2.83 15.85
C ALA A 76 -14.72 -2.95 14.41
N ALA A 77 -14.03 -2.39 13.42
CA ALA A 77 -14.43 -2.50 12.02
C ALA A 77 -14.41 -3.97 11.55
N ALA A 78 -15.41 -4.34 10.74
CA ALA A 78 -15.53 -5.68 10.18
C ALA A 78 -14.38 -5.99 9.20
N SER A 79 -14.05 -7.28 9.02
CA SER A 79 -13.01 -7.72 8.07
C SER A 79 -13.24 -7.15 6.66
N GLU A 80 -14.49 -7.08 6.23
CA GLU A 80 -14.89 -6.54 4.94
C GLU A 80 -14.45 -5.08 4.74
N THR A 81 -14.59 -4.23 5.77
CA THR A 81 -14.15 -2.83 5.71
C THR A 81 -12.65 -2.76 5.45
N TRP A 82 -11.86 -3.59 6.12
CA TRP A 82 -10.42 -3.64 5.91
C TRP A 82 -10.03 -4.20 4.54
N GLN A 83 -10.75 -5.21 4.04
CA GLN A 83 -10.54 -5.73 2.69
C GLN A 83 -10.83 -4.68 1.62
N GLN A 84 -11.89 -3.89 1.79
CA GLN A 84 -12.21 -2.79 0.88
C GLN A 84 -11.13 -1.70 0.90
N MET A 85 -10.60 -1.33 2.08
CA MET A 85 -9.48 -0.39 2.20
C MET A 85 -8.21 -0.91 1.49
N ASP A 86 -7.86 -2.19 1.68
CA ASP A 86 -6.70 -2.81 1.01
C ASP A 86 -6.88 -2.80 -0.52
N LEU A 87 -8.09 -3.12 -1.02
CA LEU A 87 -8.42 -3.07 -2.43
C LEU A 87 -8.31 -1.64 -3.01
N VAL A 88 -8.80 -0.63 -2.30
CA VAL A 88 -8.65 0.78 -2.69
C VAL A 88 -7.17 1.16 -2.77
N ALA A 89 -6.36 0.77 -1.78
CA ALA A 89 -4.93 1.06 -1.78
C ALA A 89 -4.20 0.40 -2.96
N VAL A 90 -4.55 -0.85 -3.30
CA VAL A 90 -3.96 -1.57 -4.46
C VAL A 90 -4.41 -0.94 -5.79
N ALA A 91 -5.71 -0.73 -5.97
CA ALA A 91 -6.25 -0.20 -7.22
C ALA A 91 -5.82 1.27 -7.44
N GLY A 92 -5.84 2.09 -6.38
CA GLY A 92 -5.40 3.47 -6.40
C GLY A 92 -3.92 3.67 -6.77
N ALA A 93 -3.10 2.61 -6.72
CA ALA A 93 -1.71 2.68 -7.17
C ALA A 93 -1.56 2.65 -8.71
N THR A 94 -2.67 2.52 -9.45
CA THR A 94 -2.75 2.61 -10.91
C THR A 94 -3.35 3.96 -11.34
N GLU A 95 -3.08 4.41 -12.56
CA GLU A 95 -3.61 5.68 -13.07
C GLU A 95 -5.14 5.71 -13.11
N SER A 96 -5.76 4.67 -13.67
CA SER A 96 -7.22 4.57 -13.74
C SER A 96 -7.86 4.42 -12.37
N GLY A 97 -7.28 3.58 -11.49
CA GLY A 97 -7.79 3.42 -10.13
C GLY A 97 -7.64 4.69 -9.31
N TRP A 98 -6.53 5.42 -9.46
CA TRP A 98 -6.33 6.71 -8.79
C TRP A 98 -7.39 7.74 -9.19
N ALA A 99 -7.72 7.83 -10.47
CA ALA A 99 -8.76 8.73 -10.95
C ALA A 99 -10.14 8.43 -10.32
N GLU A 100 -10.46 7.16 -10.08
CA GLU A 100 -11.68 6.79 -9.35
C GLU A 100 -11.58 7.09 -7.85
N VAL A 101 -10.45 6.74 -7.21
CA VAL A 101 -10.22 6.99 -5.78
C VAL A 101 -10.37 8.46 -5.48
N CYS A 102 -9.70 9.32 -6.25
CA CYS A 102 -9.66 10.74 -5.96
C CYS A 102 -11.02 11.42 -6.14
N LYS A 103 -11.82 10.97 -7.11
CA LYS A 103 -13.17 11.48 -7.33
C LYS A 103 -14.09 11.09 -6.18
N LYS A 104 -14.03 9.83 -5.73
CA LYS A 104 -14.83 9.35 -4.59
C LYS A 104 -14.40 10.03 -3.28
N ALA A 105 -13.10 10.15 -3.04
CA ALA A 105 -12.56 10.83 -1.88
C ALA A 105 -12.88 12.34 -1.89
N GLY A 106 -12.83 12.99 -3.07
CA GLY A 106 -13.23 14.38 -3.25
C GLY A 106 -14.72 14.61 -3.00
N ALA A 107 -15.59 13.69 -3.43
CA ALA A 107 -17.01 13.75 -3.11
C ALA A 107 -17.28 13.66 -1.58
N ALA A 108 -16.49 12.86 -0.86
CA ALA A 108 -16.58 12.76 0.60
C ALA A 108 -15.96 13.98 1.33
N ALA A 109 -14.90 14.58 0.78
CA ALA A 109 -14.27 15.77 1.34
C ALA A 109 -15.07 17.06 1.08
N GLY A 110 -15.81 17.10 -0.03
CA GLY A 110 -16.38 18.34 -0.56
C GLY A 110 -15.35 19.18 -1.31
N ALA A 111 -15.67 20.44 -1.58
CA ALA A 111 -14.79 21.34 -2.33
C ALA A 111 -13.59 21.83 -1.50
N ASP A 112 -13.72 21.82 -0.17
CA ASP A 112 -12.71 22.31 0.77
C ASP A 112 -12.00 21.13 1.45
N ARG A 113 -10.77 20.85 0.99
CA ARG A 113 -9.93 19.79 1.55
C ARG A 113 -9.58 20.07 3.01
N ALA A 114 -9.43 21.34 3.41
CA ALA A 114 -9.08 21.72 4.77
C ALA A 114 -10.24 21.53 5.76
N ALA A 115 -11.48 21.60 5.28
CA ALA A 115 -12.66 21.28 6.09
C ALA A 115 -12.83 19.78 6.38
N ALA A 116 -12.32 18.92 5.50
CA ALA A 116 -12.39 17.46 5.63
C ALA A 116 -11.05 16.80 5.25
N PRO A 117 -9.97 17.01 6.02
CA PRO A 117 -8.61 16.66 5.61
C PRO A 117 -8.41 15.14 5.43
N LEU A 118 -9.11 14.30 6.21
CA LEU A 118 -8.94 12.85 6.16
C LEU A 118 -9.35 12.22 4.80
N PRO A 119 -10.61 12.37 4.34
CA PRO A 119 -10.94 12.00 2.97
C PRO A 119 -10.21 12.89 1.95
N GLY A 120 -9.99 14.17 2.28
CA GLY A 120 -9.31 15.14 1.45
C GLY A 120 -7.88 14.75 1.04
N ALA A 121 -7.16 14.02 1.88
CA ALA A 121 -5.81 13.52 1.60
C ALA A 121 -5.74 12.62 0.36
N LEU A 122 -6.87 12.03 -0.05
CA LEU A 122 -6.97 11.23 -1.27
C LEU A 122 -7.76 11.93 -2.38
N ALA A 123 -8.34 13.11 -2.13
CA ALA A 123 -9.13 13.86 -3.11
C ALA A 123 -8.27 14.40 -4.26
N CYS A 124 -8.85 14.62 -5.44
CA CYS A 124 -8.09 15.00 -6.63
C CYS A 124 -7.28 16.29 -6.40
N SER A 125 -6.04 16.31 -6.88
CA SER A 125 -5.14 17.45 -6.92
C SER A 125 -4.41 17.43 -8.26
N SER A 126 -4.26 18.59 -8.88
CA SER A 126 -3.51 18.81 -10.11
C SER A 126 -2.05 19.19 -9.83
N ASP A 127 -1.68 19.43 -8.58
CA ASP A 127 -0.29 19.72 -8.18
C ASP A 127 0.54 18.43 -8.13
N ALA A 128 1.57 18.36 -8.97
CA ALA A 128 2.52 17.24 -9.07
C ALA A 128 3.31 17.00 -7.76
N THR A 129 3.43 18.01 -6.90
CA THR A 129 4.07 17.91 -5.59
C THR A 129 3.15 17.24 -4.59
N VAL A 130 1.89 17.67 -4.57
CA VAL A 130 0.85 17.16 -3.67
C VAL A 130 0.49 15.73 -4.02
N THR A 131 0.30 15.42 -5.29
CA THR A 131 0.02 14.04 -5.74
C THR A 131 1.07 13.04 -5.25
N GLN A 132 2.35 13.40 -5.19
CA GLN A 132 3.37 12.50 -4.62
C GLN A 132 3.22 12.27 -3.10
N MET A 133 2.68 13.26 -2.38
CA MET A 133 2.30 13.12 -0.97
C MET A 133 1.02 12.29 -0.81
N GLN A 134 0.08 12.42 -1.74
CA GLN A 134 -1.14 11.62 -1.76
C GLN A 134 -0.84 10.13 -2.01
N ARG A 135 0.21 9.81 -2.77
CA ARG A 135 0.73 8.43 -2.87
C ARG A 135 1.11 7.86 -1.50
N PHE A 136 1.72 8.67 -0.64
CA PHE A 136 2.05 8.24 0.73
C PHE A 136 0.80 8.02 1.56
N ALA A 137 -0.20 8.92 1.50
CA ALA A 137 -1.49 8.71 2.16
C ALA A 137 -2.17 7.41 1.70
N LEU A 138 -2.08 7.06 0.41
CA LEU A 138 -2.60 5.81 -0.13
C LEU A 138 -1.87 4.58 0.43
N GLU A 139 -0.54 4.62 0.56
CA GLU A 139 0.24 3.52 1.17
C GLU A 139 -0.09 3.37 2.67
N LEU A 140 -0.30 4.47 3.38
CA LEU A 140 -0.74 4.45 4.78
C LEU A 140 -2.14 3.83 4.93
N LEU A 141 -3.05 4.10 4.00
CA LEU A 141 -4.37 3.45 3.97
C LEU A 141 -4.22 1.92 3.79
N GLY A 142 -3.36 1.48 2.87
CA GLY A 142 -3.06 0.06 2.68
C GLY A 142 -2.38 -0.59 3.89
N LEU A 143 -1.49 0.12 4.58
CA LEU A 143 -0.88 -0.35 5.82
C LEU A 143 -1.90 -0.46 6.96
N ARG A 144 -2.78 0.53 7.11
CA ARG A 144 -3.89 0.51 8.09
C ARG A 144 -4.77 -0.73 7.89
N ALA A 145 -5.13 -1.02 6.63
CA ALA A 145 -5.88 -2.21 6.26
C ALA A 145 -5.14 -3.52 6.59
N ALA A 146 -3.84 -3.60 6.29
CA ALA A 146 -3.03 -4.79 6.59
C ALA A 146 -2.95 -5.08 8.10
N VAL A 147 -2.81 -4.05 8.93
CA VAL A 147 -2.82 -4.20 10.40
C VAL A 147 -4.18 -4.66 10.89
N GLY A 148 -5.27 -4.01 10.43
CA GLY A 148 -6.64 -4.39 10.79
C GLY A 148 -6.99 -5.85 10.40
N LEU A 149 -6.59 -6.30 9.21
CA LEU A 149 -6.78 -7.69 8.78
C LEU A 149 -5.94 -8.69 9.59
N TRP A 150 -4.71 -8.33 9.94
CA TRP A 150 -3.85 -9.19 10.76
C TRP A 150 -4.41 -9.36 12.18
N MET A 151 -4.89 -8.27 12.82
CA MET A 151 -5.52 -8.33 14.14
C MET A 151 -6.76 -9.24 14.18
N ARG A 152 -7.38 -9.49 13.02
CA ARG A 152 -8.54 -10.37 12.86
C ARG A 152 -8.17 -11.79 12.41
N GLY A 153 -6.89 -12.06 12.14
CA GLY A 153 -6.40 -13.36 11.66
C GLY A 153 -6.59 -13.61 10.16
N ASP A 154 -7.03 -12.60 9.40
CA ASP A 154 -7.32 -12.72 7.96
C ASP A 154 -6.08 -12.51 7.07
N ARG A 155 -4.99 -11.99 7.65
CA ARG A 155 -3.70 -11.78 6.97
C ARG A 155 -2.52 -12.15 7.86
N PRO A 156 -1.40 -12.63 7.27
CA PRO A 156 -0.19 -12.87 8.03
C PRO A 156 0.54 -11.56 8.36
N ILE A 157 1.39 -11.61 9.39
CA ILE A 157 2.29 -10.52 9.78
C ILE A 157 3.17 -10.00 8.62
N ALA A 158 3.50 -10.86 7.67
CA ALA A 158 4.26 -10.51 6.47
C ALA A 158 3.56 -9.46 5.60
N ALA A 159 2.23 -9.35 5.65
CA ALA A 159 1.47 -8.32 4.94
C ALA A 159 1.78 -6.91 5.48
N ILE A 160 1.89 -6.77 6.81
CA ILE A 160 2.30 -5.51 7.46
C ILE A 160 3.72 -5.15 7.03
N GLN A 161 4.65 -6.12 7.08
CA GLN A 161 6.04 -5.92 6.68
C GLN A 161 6.19 -5.50 5.22
N ALA A 162 5.42 -6.10 4.30
CA ALA A 162 5.42 -5.74 2.89
C ALA A 162 4.97 -4.29 2.67
N ARG A 163 3.89 -3.86 3.35
CA ARG A 163 3.39 -2.47 3.30
C ARG A 163 4.38 -1.49 3.93
N GLN A 164 4.98 -1.82 5.08
CA GLN A 164 6.05 -1.01 5.67
C GLN A 164 7.27 -0.91 4.76
N GLY A 165 7.58 -1.94 3.97
CA GLY A 165 8.61 -1.88 2.94
C GLY A 165 8.33 -0.80 1.89
N GLN A 166 7.10 -0.71 1.38
CA GLN A 166 6.70 0.34 0.44
C GLN A 166 6.72 1.73 1.08
N VAL A 167 6.22 1.85 2.31
CA VAL A 167 6.28 3.09 3.10
C VAL A 167 7.73 3.57 3.27
N ARG A 168 8.69 2.67 3.58
CA ARG A 168 10.12 3.02 3.66
C ARG A 168 10.65 3.59 2.36
N ILE A 169 10.29 3.00 1.22
CA ILE A 169 10.71 3.49 -0.10
C ILE A 169 10.14 4.89 -0.35
N THR A 170 8.84 5.08 -0.11
CA THR A 170 8.18 6.38 -0.28
C THR A 170 8.75 7.46 0.64
N CYS A 171 9.03 7.13 1.90
CA CYS A 171 9.66 8.02 2.85
C CYS A 171 11.08 8.43 2.41
N SER A 172 11.90 7.46 1.95
CA SER A 172 13.32 7.69 1.63
C SER A 172 13.59 8.27 0.24
N ALA A 173 12.73 8.01 -0.74
CA ALA A 173 12.94 8.42 -2.14
C ALA A 173 12.03 9.57 -2.60
N HIS A 174 10.95 9.87 -1.88
CA HIS A 174 9.94 10.83 -2.35
C HIS A 174 9.63 11.89 -1.29
N VAL A 175 8.85 11.55 -0.27
CA VAL A 175 8.16 12.53 0.57
C VAL A 175 9.12 13.30 1.48
N ILE A 176 9.99 12.61 2.23
CA ILE A 176 10.97 13.29 3.10
C ILE A 176 12.12 13.88 2.29
N ALA A 177 12.62 13.13 1.30
CA ALA A 177 13.77 13.57 0.49
C ALA A 177 13.54 14.94 -0.17
N ARG A 178 12.30 15.25 -0.55
CA ARG A 178 11.93 16.54 -1.16
C ARG A 178 11.79 17.70 -0.16
N GLN A 179 11.52 17.40 1.11
CA GLN A 179 11.33 18.41 2.16
C GLN A 179 12.64 18.79 2.88
N GLY A 180 13.73 18.08 2.58
CA GLY A 180 15.05 18.31 3.17
C GLY A 180 15.19 17.77 4.61
N PRO A 181 16.41 17.82 5.17
CA PRO A 181 16.67 17.34 6.53
C PRO A 181 16.04 18.27 7.58
N GLY A 182 15.31 17.72 8.55
CA GLY A 182 14.76 18.46 9.70
C GLY A 182 13.58 17.74 10.37
N GLU A 183 13.16 18.20 11.54
CA GLU A 183 11.89 17.80 12.16
C GLU A 183 10.74 18.46 11.40
N ASN A 184 10.09 17.69 10.52
CA ASN A 184 8.91 18.14 9.78
C ASN A 184 7.77 17.12 9.91
N PRO A 185 6.51 17.50 9.62
CA PRO A 185 5.35 16.61 9.75
C PRO A 185 5.51 15.28 9.01
N TRP A 186 6.23 15.28 7.88
CA TRP A 186 6.48 14.08 7.09
C TRP A 186 7.47 13.12 7.74
N THR A 187 8.53 13.63 8.38
CA THR A 187 9.46 12.79 9.15
C THR A 187 8.77 12.13 10.33
N GLN A 188 7.86 12.85 11.00
CA GLN A 188 7.06 12.29 12.08
C GLN A 188 6.06 11.24 11.57
N ALA A 189 5.34 11.53 10.48
CA ALA A 189 4.41 10.58 9.87
C ALA A 189 5.13 9.28 9.43
N CYS A 190 6.31 9.39 8.83
CA CYS A 190 7.12 8.23 8.46
C CYS A 190 7.62 7.44 9.68
N ALA A 191 8.01 8.10 10.77
CA ALA A 191 8.39 7.39 12.00
C ALA A 191 7.22 6.58 12.57
N LEU A 192 6.03 7.20 12.63
CA LEU A 192 4.80 6.56 13.10
C LEU A 192 4.36 5.39 12.21
N ALA A 193 4.41 5.56 10.88
CA ALA A 193 4.04 4.52 9.92
C ALA A 193 4.96 3.28 9.99
N LEU A 194 6.18 3.45 10.51
CA LEU A 194 7.17 2.39 10.67
C LEU A 194 7.21 1.83 12.09
N ASP A 195 6.18 2.08 12.90
CA ASP A 195 6.01 1.46 14.20
C ASP A 195 6.15 -0.07 14.14
N GLY A 196 6.86 -0.64 15.11
CA GLY A 196 7.18 -2.07 15.18
C GLY A 196 6.41 -2.82 16.26
N SER A 197 5.44 -2.21 16.93
CA SER A 197 4.79 -2.76 18.13
C SER A 197 4.08 -4.10 17.86
N TYR A 198 3.57 -4.29 16.64
CA TYR A 198 3.00 -5.56 16.17
C TYR A 198 3.97 -6.75 16.25
N LEU A 199 5.29 -6.52 16.20
CA LEU A 199 6.30 -7.59 16.36
C LEU A 199 6.32 -8.15 17.79
N ALA A 200 5.89 -7.35 18.76
CA ALA A 200 5.67 -7.77 20.15
C ALA A 200 4.22 -8.24 20.40
N GLY A 201 3.39 -8.32 19.35
CA GLY A 201 1.99 -8.71 19.44
C GLY A 201 1.01 -7.56 19.73
N ASP A 202 1.50 -6.31 19.80
CA ASP A 202 0.66 -5.15 20.08
C ASP A 202 0.17 -4.49 18.78
N GLY A 203 -0.87 -5.09 18.19
CA GLY A 203 -1.53 -4.56 17.00
C GLY A 203 -2.28 -3.25 17.19
N PRO A 204 -3.02 -3.05 18.30
CA PRO A 204 -3.66 -1.77 18.58
C PRO A 204 -2.66 -0.60 18.56
N ALA A 205 -1.50 -0.74 19.20
CA ALA A 205 -0.48 0.33 19.18
C ALA A 205 0.03 0.63 17.77
N THR A 206 0.30 -0.40 16.96
CA THR A 206 0.69 -0.20 15.56
C THR A 206 -0.43 0.44 14.73
N LEU A 207 -1.68 0.05 14.94
CA LEU A 207 -2.82 0.64 14.22
C LEU A 207 -2.98 2.12 14.57
N ASP A 208 -2.90 2.47 15.85
CA ASP A 208 -2.99 3.86 16.33
C ASP A 208 -1.85 4.71 15.76
N ALA A 209 -0.63 4.17 15.70
CA ALA A 209 0.51 4.85 15.09
C ALA A 209 0.29 5.10 13.59
N VAL A 210 -0.22 4.11 12.85
CA VAL A 210 -0.51 4.27 11.41
C VAL A 210 -1.63 5.28 11.17
N ILE A 211 -2.66 5.29 12.02
CA ILE A 211 -3.73 6.31 11.96
C ILE A 211 -3.16 7.70 12.22
N ALA A 212 -2.33 7.85 13.26
CA ALA A 212 -1.67 9.13 13.56
C ALA A 212 -0.77 9.59 12.40
N ALA A 213 -0.06 8.67 11.73
CA ALA A 213 0.70 8.97 10.52
C ALA A 213 -0.19 9.50 9.39
N TYR A 214 -1.35 8.86 9.17
CA TYR A 214 -2.30 9.29 8.14
C TYR A 214 -2.89 10.67 8.46
N VAL A 215 -3.28 10.91 9.72
CA VAL A 215 -3.79 12.21 10.19
C VAL A 215 -2.76 13.33 9.95
N ALA A 216 -1.49 13.07 10.29
CA ALA A 216 -0.41 14.04 10.06
C ALA A 216 -0.21 14.34 8.56
N ALA A 217 -0.19 13.29 7.72
CA ALA A 217 -0.10 13.43 6.27
C ALA A 217 -1.29 14.22 5.68
N ALA A 218 -2.50 13.89 6.12
CA ALA A 218 -3.74 14.52 5.68
C ALA A 218 -3.77 16.01 6.01
N GLY A 219 -3.39 16.39 7.23
CA GLY A 219 -3.30 17.78 7.64
C GLY A 219 -2.29 18.58 6.81
N GLU A 220 -1.13 17.98 6.50
CA GLU A 220 -0.10 18.66 5.70
C GLU A 220 -0.48 18.76 4.22
N ILE A 221 -1.13 17.75 3.64
CA ILE A 221 -1.70 17.82 2.28
C ILE A 221 -2.73 18.94 2.21
N ALA A 222 -3.67 18.99 3.15
CA ALA A 222 -4.70 20.02 3.20
C ALA A 222 -4.13 21.43 3.41
N ARG A 223 -2.98 21.56 4.11
CA ARG A 223 -2.28 22.83 4.27
C ARG A 223 -1.60 23.30 2.99
N LEU A 224 -1.04 22.37 2.22
CA LEU A 224 -0.33 22.65 0.96
C LEU A 224 -1.29 22.90 -0.20
N ASP A 225 -2.38 22.16 -0.22
CA ASP A 225 -3.44 22.24 -1.20
C ASP A 225 -4.77 22.19 -0.44
N PRO A 226 -5.42 23.35 -0.20
CA PRO A 226 -6.66 23.40 0.58
C PRO A 226 -7.92 23.13 -0.26
N GLU A 227 -7.85 23.14 -1.59
CA GLU A 227 -9.02 23.01 -2.47
C GLU A 227 -8.98 21.70 -3.26
N VAL A 228 -10.13 21.06 -3.44
CA VAL A 228 -10.23 19.85 -4.26
C VAL A 228 -10.36 20.22 -5.73
N ASP A 229 -9.43 19.71 -6.55
CA ASP A 229 -9.44 19.93 -7.99
C ASP A 229 -10.47 19.06 -8.71
N ALA A 230 -10.91 19.51 -9.88
CA ALA A 230 -11.85 18.75 -10.72
C ALA A 230 -11.21 17.52 -11.38
N GLU A 231 -9.91 17.60 -11.70
CA GLU A 231 -9.17 16.56 -12.43
C GLU A 231 -7.98 16.03 -11.61
N PRO A 232 -7.71 14.72 -11.66
CA PRO A 232 -6.53 14.14 -11.02
C PRO A 232 -5.24 14.49 -11.77
N GLY A 233 -4.21 14.90 -11.02
CA GLY A 233 -2.84 14.55 -11.34
C GLY A 233 -2.53 13.10 -10.93
N TYR A 234 -1.53 12.48 -11.56
CA TYR A 234 -1.12 11.11 -11.27
C TYR A 234 0.34 11.03 -10.78
N PHE A 235 0.62 10.08 -9.89
CA PHE A 235 1.95 9.87 -9.29
C PHE A 235 3.07 9.56 -10.29
N GLY A 236 2.74 9.13 -11.51
CA GLY A 236 3.70 8.86 -12.58
C GLY A 236 4.06 10.09 -13.43
N ALA A 237 3.35 11.22 -13.27
CA ALA A 237 3.66 12.42 -14.00
C ALA A 237 4.91 13.09 -13.42
N ALA A 238 5.96 13.24 -14.24
CA ALA A 238 7.09 14.08 -13.87
C ALA A 238 6.60 15.53 -13.76
N ALA A 239 7.02 16.24 -12.70
CA ALA A 239 6.89 17.69 -12.68
C ALA A 239 7.63 18.26 -13.90
N PRO A 240 7.03 19.17 -14.68
CA PRO A 240 7.69 19.81 -15.81
C PRO A 240 8.92 20.62 -15.38
#